data_AF-A0A3D4MGN1-F1
#
_entry.id   AF-A0A3D4MGN1-F1
#
_cell.length_a   1.000
_cell.length_b   1.000
_cell.length_c   1.000
_cell.angle_alpha   90.00
_cell.angle_beta   90.00
_cell.angle_gamma   90.00
#
_symmetry.space_group_name_H-M   'P 1'
#
loop_
_entity.id
_entity.type
_entity.pdbx_description
1 polymer ?
#
loop_
_entity_poly.entity_id
_entity_poly.type
_entity_poly.pdbx_seq_one_letter_code
_entity_poly.pdbx_strand_id
1 'polypeptide(L)'
;MSMAENLPQWKNPLPLRLVPSDDSESFRTLPPDATALPLAPHPGAYGVQRKNHVHEGIDLYCPAGTAVQAVEAGTVVAIIPFTGAQAGSDWWENTDAVLVEGASGVVVYGEIAPVCKTGDALAAGDTVGHVVTVLKKDKGRPMAMLHLELHARGARDAPEWPRPDKKPATLRDPTPFLKQVAE
;
A
#
# COMPACT_ATOMS: atom_id res chain seq x y z
N MET A 1 9.74 27.44 18.48
CA MET A 1 8.43 26.76 18.64
C MET A 1 8.17 26.01 17.36
N SER A 2 8.28 24.68 17.40
CA SER A 2 8.03 23.81 16.26
C SER A 2 6.53 23.83 15.98
N MET A 3 6.11 24.34 14.81
CA MET A 3 4.79 24.01 14.28
C MET A 3 4.84 22.51 13.98
N ALA A 4 4.23 21.69 14.85
CA ALA A 4 3.89 20.34 14.45
C ALA A 4 2.98 20.49 13.23
N GLU A 5 3.49 20.18 12.05
CA GLU A 5 2.67 20.11 10.85
C GLU A 5 1.56 19.10 11.13
N ASN A 6 0.32 19.58 11.17
CA ASN A 6 -0.84 18.73 11.38
C ASN A 6 -1.00 17.91 10.10
N LEU A 7 -0.47 16.69 10.10
CA LEU A 7 -0.60 15.77 8.97
C LEU A 7 -2.08 15.56 8.64
N PRO A 8 -2.46 15.48 7.36
CA PRO A 8 -3.81 15.06 6.98
C PRO A 8 -4.17 13.73 7.67
N GLN A 9 -5.38 13.67 8.23
CA GLN A 9 -5.86 12.48 8.91
C GLN A 9 -6.33 11.45 7.88
N TRP A 10 -5.63 10.32 7.81
CA TRP A 10 -6.06 9.19 7.00
C TRP A 10 -7.19 8.41 7.68
N LYS A 11 -7.96 7.69 6.87
CA LYS A 11 -8.79 6.56 7.27
C LYS A 11 -8.02 5.26 7.05
N ASN A 12 -8.47 4.21 7.73
CA ASN A 12 -7.96 2.87 7.51
C ASN A 12 -8.30 2.40 6.07
N PRO A 13 -7.33 1.99 5.25
CA PRO A 13 -7.58 1.52 3.88
C PRO A 13 -8.24 0.14 3.81
N LEU A 14 -8.30 -0.59 4.92
CA LEU A 14 -8.86 -1.94 4.98
C LEU A 14 -9.96 -2.02 6.04
N PRO A 15 -10.96 -2.92 5.86
CA PRO A 15 -11.94 -3.25 6.90
C PRO A 15 -11.34 -4.21 7.95
N LEU A 16 -10.07 -4.01 8.33
CA LEU A 16 -9.33 -4.82 9.30
C LEU A 16 -8.62 -3.88 10.27
N ARG A 17 -8.63 -4.19 11.56
CA ARG A 17 -7.83 -3.48 12.56
C ARG A 17 -6.35 -3.56 12.19
N LEU A 18 -5.67 -2.41 12.16
CA LEU A 18 -4.22 -2.35 11.95
C LEU A 18 -3.50 -2.47 13.29
N VAL A 19 -2.72 -3.53 13.46
CA VAL A 19 -1.95 -3.80 14.68
C VAL A 19 -0.47 -3.59 14.39
N PRO A 20 0.19 -2.57 14.95
CA PRO A 20 1.62 -2.35 14.74
C PRO A 20 2.43 -3.59 15.12
N SER A 21 3.27 -4.08 14.22
CA SER A 21 4.08 -5.28 14.47
C SER A 21 5.38 -5.25 13.70
N ASP A 22 6.46 -5.64 14.37
CA ASP A 22 7.76 -5.93 13.78
C ASP A 22 7.98 -7.44 13.52
N ASP A 23 7.07 -8.29 14.00
CA ASP A 23 7.10 -9.74 13.82
C ASP A 23 6.58 -10.13 12.43
N SER A 24 7.49 -10.65 11.60
CA SER A 24 7.18 -11.11 10.24
C SER A 24 6.21 -12.29 10.16
N GLU A 25 5.96 -12.98 11.26
CA GLU A 25 5.03 -14.13 11.36
C GLU A 25 3.73 -13.78 12.11
N SER A 26 3.50 -12.51 12.45
CA SER A 26 2.30 -12.03 13.15
C SER A 26 0.99 -12.44 12.46
N PHE A 27 0.99 -12.62 11.14
CA PHE A 27 -0.15 -13.13 10.37
C PHE A 27 -0.63 -14.53 10.82
N ARG A 28 0.19 -15.29 11.56
CA ARG A 28 -0.20 -16.62 12.08
C ARG A 28 -1.03 -16.54 13.35
N THR A 29 -0.93 -15.45 14.10
CA THR A 29 -1.46 -15.33 15.46
C THR A 29 -2.48 -14.21 15.60
N LEU A 30 -2.49 -13.23 14.68
CA LEU A 30 -3.48 -12.17 14.66
C LEU A 30 -4.90 -12.73 14.46
N PRO A 31 -5.91 -12.11 15.11
CA PRO A 31 -7.30 -12.52 14.95
C PRO A 31 -7.80 -12.22 13.53
N PRO A 32 -8.88 -12.88 13.06
CA PRO A 32 -9.38 -12.73 11.70
C PRO A 32 -9.81 -11.32 11.28
N ASP A 33 -10.09 -10.44 12.25
CA ASP A 33 -10.49 -9.05 12.05
C ASP A 33 -9.32 -8.05 12.10
N ALA A 34 -8.08 -8.54 12.12
CA ALA A 34 -6.88 -7.73 12.20
C ALA A 34 -5.82 -8.12 11.15
N THR A 35 -5.00 -7.15 10.79
CA THR A 35 -3.76 -7.33 10.04
C THR A 35 -2.63 -6.57 10.72
N ALA A 36 -1.41 -7.03 10.53
CA ALA A 36 -0.23 -6.26 10.93
C ALA A 36 -0.21 -4.92 10.18
N LEU A 37 0.18 -3.86 10.88
CA LEU A 37 0.84 -2.69 10.32
C LEU A 37 2.35 -2.93 10.46
N PRO A 38 3.03 -3.38 9.40
CA PRO A 38 4.46 -3.66 9.42
C PRO A 38 5.30 -2.47 9.87
N LEU A 39 6.14 -2.70 10.89
CA LEU A 39 7.20 -1.79 11.29
C LEU A 39 8.55 -2.48 11.08
N ALA A 40 9.59 -1.72 10.73
CA ALA A 40 10.92 -2.29 10.57
C ALA A 40 11.34 -3.06 11.84
N PRO A 41 11.94 -4.26 11.72
CA PRO A 41 12.47 -4.86 10.49
C PRO A 41 11.51 -5.79 9.71
N HIS A 42 10.19 -5.73 9.95
CA HIS A 42 9.22 -6.54 9.21
C HIS A 42 9.40 -6.39 7.68
N PRO A 43 9.45 -7.47 6.88
CA PRO A 43 9.74 -7.39 5.44
C PRO A 43 8.74 -6.54 4.66
N GLY A 44 7.48 -6.53 5.08
CA GLY A 44 6.40 -5.66 4.55
C GLY A 44 6.44 -4.20 4.99
N ALA A 45 7.43 -3.76 5.79
CA ALA A 45 7.50 -2.36 6.24
C ALA A 45 8.24 -1.47 5.22
N TYR A 46 7.87 -0.20 5.18
CA TYR A 46 8.52 0.81 4.35
C TYR A 46 10.02 0.91 4.64
N GLY A 47 10.84 1.05 3.60
CA GLY A 47 12.27 1.29 3.73
C GLY A 47 13.10 0.07 4.14
N VAL A 48 12.49 -1.11 4.28
CA VAL A 48 13.22 -2.34 4.61
C VAL A 48 13.95 -2.87 3.37
N GLN A 49 15.26 -3.09 3.50
CA GLN A 49 16.07 -3.72 2.46
C GLN A 49 15.65 -5.19 2.28
N ARG A 50 15.15 -5.51 1.09
CA ARG A 50 14.86 -6.87 0.63
C ARG A 50 16.01 -7.37 -0.24
N LYS A 51 15.87 -8.59 -0.79
CA LYS A 51 16.92 -9.22 -1.60
C LYS A 51 17.35 -8.36 -2.81
N ASN A 52 16.38 -7.73 -3.49
CA ASN A 52 16.61 -7.06 -4.77
C ASN A 52 16.26 -5.56 -4.78
N HIS A 53 15.48 -5.08 -3.82
CA HIS A 53 15.03 -3.69 -3.71
C HIS A 53 14.86 -3.29 -2.24
N VAL A 54 14.63 -2.01 -1.99
CA VAL A 54 14.18 -1.46 -0.72
C VAL A 54 12.67 -1.27 -0.80
N HIS A 55 11.92 -1.72 0.20
CA HIS A 55 10.47 -1.72 0.10
C HIS A 55 9.88 -0.31 0.01
N GLU A 56 9.11 -0.06 -1.03
CA GLU A 56 8.58 1.24 -1.46
C GLU A 56 7.33 1.63 -0.67
N GLY A 57 6.58 0.64 -0.21
CA GLY A 57 5.31 0.83 0.48
C GLY A 57 5.22 0.05 1.79
N ILE A 58 3.98 -0.25 2.17
CA ILE A 58 3.62 -1.10 3.29
C ILE A 58 2.72 -2.21 2.77
N ASP A 59 3.06 -3.46 3.10
CA ASP A 59 2.26 -4.63 2.72
C ASP A 59 1.30 -4.99 3.87
N LEU A 60 0.01 -4.79 3.64
CA LEU A 60 -1.04 -5.16 4.58
C LEU A 60 -1.68 -6.48 4.13
N TYR A 61 -1.29 -7.59 4.77
CA TYR A 61 -1.82 -8.91 4.46
C TYR A 61 -3.34 -8.97 4.70
N CYS A 62 -4.08 -9.42 3.70
CA CYS A 62 -5.52 -9.60 3.82
C CYS A 62 -6.04 -10.59 2.77
N PRO A 63 -7.22 -11.19 2.96
CA PRO A 63 -7.79 -12.11 1.98
C PRO A 63 -8.02 -11.44 0.61
N ALA A 64 -7.85 -12.20 -0.47
CA ALA A 64 -8.31 -11.77 -1.79
C ALA A 64 -9.82 -11.49 -1.75
N GLY A 65 -10.26 -10.46 -2.47
CA GLY A 65 -11.62 -9.92 -2.43
C GLY A 65 -11.87 -8.91 -1.32
N THR A 66 -10.91 -8.65 -0.42
CA THR A 66 -11.04 -7.59 0.60
C THR A 66 -11.16 -6.23 -0.09
N ALA A 67 -12.21 -5.47 0.25
CA ALA A 67 -12.41 -4.12 -0.27
C ALA A 67 -11.32 -3.17 0.24
N VAL A 68 -10.75 -2.37 -0.66
CA VAL A 68 -9.76 -1.33 -0.36
C VAL A 68 -10.43 0.02 -0.43
N GLN A 69 -10.24 0.82 0.62
CA GLN A 69 -10.87 2.11 0.81
C GLN A 69 -9.88 3.25 0.61
N ALA A 70 -10.35 4.36 0.04
CA ALA A 70 -9.56 5.57 -0.08
C ALA A 70 -9.26 6.12 1.32
N VAL A 71 -7.98 6.29 1.66
CA VAL A 71 -7.55 6.79 2.98
C VAL A 71 -7.92 8.25 3.19
N GLU A 72 -8.06 9.02 2.11
CA GLU A 72 -8.46 10.42 2.13
C GLU A 72 -9.27 10.75 0.87
N ALA A 73 -9.93 11.92 0.86
CA ALA A 73 -10.59 12.39 -0.34
C ALA A 73 -9.55 12.77 -1.41
N GLY A 74 -9.83 12.47 -2.67
CA GLY A 74 -8.90 12.72 -3.76
C GLY A 74 -9.46 12.42 -5.13
N THR A 75 -8.62 12.56 -6.15
CA THR A 75 -8.97 12.24 -7.55
C THR A 75 -8.10 11.09 -8.03
N VAL A 76 -8.71 10.13 -8.72
CA VAL A 76 -7.95 9.05 -9.38
C VAL A 76 -7.14 9.63 -10.53
N VAL A 77 -5.82 9.68 -10.40
CA VAL A 77 -4.92 10.31 -11.38
C VAL A 77 -4.28 9.33 -12.35
N ALA A 78 -4.21 8.04 -11.99
CA ALA A 78 -3.75 6.97 -12.87
C ALA A 78 -4.26 5.61 -12.39
N ILE A 79 -4.37 4.68 -13.33
CA ILE A 79 -4.51 3.24 -13.07
C ILE A 79 -3.44 2.57 -13.92
N ILE A 80 -2.58 1.77 -13.30
CA ILE A 80 -1.40 1.19 -13.96
C ILE A 80 -1.30 -0.31 -13.67
N PRO A 81 -0.72 -1.11 -14.58
CA PRO A 81 -0.22 -2.43 -14.23
C PRO A 81 0.81 -2.31 -13.10
N PHE A 82 0.69 -3.13 -12.06
CA PHE A 82 1.53 -3.04 -10.87
C PHE A 82 2.43 -4.26 -10.67
N THR A 83 1.89 -5.47 -10.88
CA THR A 83 2.70 -6.70 -10.88
C THR A 83 2.33 -7.60 -12.06
N GLY A 84 3.12 -8.65 -12.26
CA GLY A 84 2.92 -9.64 -13.32
C GLY A 84 3.54 -9.22 -14.65
N ALA A 85 3.23 -9.98 -15.70
CA ALA A 85 3.86 -9.81 -17.02
C ALA A 85 3.59 -8.45 -17.65
N GLN A 86 2.45 -7.84 -17.35
CA GLN A 86 2.11 -6.50 -17.82
C GLN A 86 3.00 -5.41 -17.19
N ALA A 87 3.56 -5.67 -16.02
CA ALA A 87 4.48 -4.79 -15.30
C ALA A 87 5.95 -5.26 -15.41
N GLY A 88 6.26 -6.25 -16.26
CA GLY A 88 7.62 -6.80 -16.39
C GLY A 88 8.10 -7.63 -15.21
N SER A 89 7.16 -8.14 -14.39
CA SER A 89 7.41 -8.99 -13.22
C SER A 89 6.66 -10.33 -13.34
N ASP A 90 6.84 -11.02 -14.48
CA ASP A 90 6.19 -12.27 -14.91
C ASP A 90 6.18 -13.40 -13.89
N TRP A 91 7.02 -13.30 -12.87
CA TRP A 91 7.09 -14.27 -11.80
C TRP A 91 5.89 -14.20 -10.83
N TRP A 92 5.17 -13.06 -10.75
CA TRP A 92 3.97 -12.81 -9.94
C TRP A 92 2.74 -12.80 -10.87
N GLU A 93 1.54 -12.87 -10.30
CA GLU A 93 0.28 -12.69 -11.04
C GLU A 93 0.09 -11.25 -11.49
N ASN A 94 -0.75 -11.02 -12.51
CA ASN A 94 -1.07 -9.66 -12.95
C ASN A 94 -1.98 -8.98 -11.92
N THR A 95 -1.60 -7.80 -11.48
CA THR A 95 -2.41 -6.93 -10.64
C THR A 95 -2.28 -5.49 -11.11
N ASP A 96 -3.22 -4.64 -10.73
CA ASP A 96 -3.14 -3.21 -10.99
C ASP A 96 -2.88 -2.42 -9.72
N ALA A 97 -2.56 -1.14 -9.92
CA ALA A 97 -2.55 -0.13 -8.90
C ALA A 97 -3.42 1.06 -9.30
N VAL A 98 -4.09 1.64 -8.32
CA VAL A 98 -4.80 2.91 -8.48
C VAL A 98 -4.03 4.00 -7.76
N LEU A 99 -3.78 5.12 -8.44
CA LEU A 99 -3.13 6.29 -7.88
C LEU A 99 -4.18 7.36 -7.61
N VAL A 100 -4.31 7.79 -6.36
CA VAL A 100 -5.27 8.81 -5.94
C VAL A 100 -4.52 10.01 -5.38
N GLU A 101 -4.69 11.18 -6.01
CA GLU A 101 -4.08 12.42 -5.54
C GLU A 101 -5.04 13.14 -4.56
N GLY A 102 -4.59 13.29 -3.30
CA GLY A 102 -5.35 13.83 -2.17
C GLY A 102 -4.63 14.96 -1.43
N ALA A 103 -4.87 15.12 -0.13
CA ALA A 103 -4.21 16.14 0.69
C ALA A 103 -2.74 15.78 1.01
N SER A 104 -2.45 14.50 1.23
CA SER A 104 -1.11 14.01 1.59
C SER A 104 -0.14 13.87 0.43
N GLY A 105 -0.64 13.76 -0.80
CA GLY A 105 0.16 13.46 -1.99
C GLY A 105 -0.59 12.57 -2.96
N VAL A 106 0.10 11.63 -3.57
CA VAL A 106 -0.49 10.56 -4.39
C VAL A 106 -0.37 9.25 -3.62
N VAL A 107 -1.48 8.70 -3.17
CA VAL A 107 -1.55 7.39 -2.53
C VAL A 107 -1.69 6.32 -3.61
N VAL A 108 -0.81 5.32 -3.58
CA VAL A 108 -0.86 4.17 -4.49
C VAL A 108 -1.51 3.02 -3.76
N TYR A 109 -2.59 2.48 -4.33
CA TYR A 109 -3.24 1.27 -3.86
C TYR A 109 -2.92 0.15 -4.84
N GLY A 110 -1.85 -0.59 -4.57
CA GLY A 110 -1.35 -1.67 -5.41
C GLY A 110 -1.93 -3.03 -5.07
N GLU A 111 -1.74 -3.99 -5.99
CA GLU A 111 -2.13 -5.39 -5.82
C GLU A 111 -3.65 -5.60 -5.73
N ILE A 112 -4.40 -4.74 -6.43
CA ILE A 112 -5.87 -4.74 -6.46
C ILE A 112 -6.43 -4.92 -7.89
N ALA A 113 -7.70 -5.30 -7.95
CA ALA A 113 -8.58 -5.08 -9.09
C ALA A 113 -9.35 -3.76 -8.90
N PRO A 114 -9.13 -2.73 -9.73
CA PRO A 114 -9.79 -1.42 -9.61
C PRO A 114 -11.30 -1.52 -9.85
N VAL A 115 -12.08 -0.69 -9.13
CA VAL A 115 -13.52 -0.51 -9.43
C VAL A 115 -13.87 0.92 -9.84
N CYS A 116 -12.93 1.85 -9.68
CA CYS A 116 -13.02 3.22 -10.17
C CYS A 116 -12.29 3.39 -11.52
N LYS A 117 -12.40 4.59 -12.10
CA LYS A 117 -11.67 4.98 -13.33
C LYS A 117 -10.89 6.27 -13.10
N THR A 118 -9.88 6.50 -13.93
CA THR A 118 -9.14 7.76 -13.96
C THR A 118 -10.08 8.94 -14.14
N GLY A 119 -9.91 9.98 -13.33
CA GLY A 119 -10.75 11.17 -13.27
C GLY A 119 -11.88 11.11 -12.23
N ASP A 120 -12.18 9.95 -11.63
CA ASP A 120 -13.16 9.87 -10.56
C ASP A 120 -12.70 10.63 -9.32
N ALA A 121 -13.63 11.35 -8.70
CA ALA A 121 -13.45 11.93 -7.37
C ALA A 121 -13.93 10.92 -6.32
N LEU A 122 -13.08 10.65 -5.33
CA LEU A 122 -13.35 9.73 -4.23
C LEU A 122 -13.41 10.52 -2.91
N ALA A 123 -14.37 10.19 -2.06
CA ALA A 123 -14.37 10.56 -0.65
C ALA A 123 -13.53 9.57 0.17
N ALA A 124 -13.08 9.99 1.35
CA ALA A 124 -12.40 9.10 2.28
C ALA A 124 -13.33 7.98 2.74
N GLY A 125 -12.95 6.72 2.48
CA GLY A 125 -13.75 5.52 2.73
C GLY A 125 -14.41 4.93 1.48
N ASP A 126 -14.41 5.63 0.35
CA ASP A 126 -14.92 5.08 -0.91
C ASP A 126 -14.07 3.90 -1.38
N THR A 127 -14.70 2.91 -2.02
CA THR A 127 -13.99 1.73 -2.52
C THR A 127 -13.17 2.07 -3.75
N VAL A 128 -11.87 1.81 -3.68
CA VAL A 128 -10.89 1.99 -4.77
C VAL A 128 -10.80 0.73 -5.63
N GLY A 129 -10.87 -0.44 -4.98
CA GLY A 129 -10.79 -1.74 -5.63
C GLY A 129 -10.88 -2.88 -4.62
N HIS A 130 -10.54 -4.07 -5.07
CA HIS A 130 -10.50 -5.27 -4.23
C HIS A 130 -9.14 -5.94 -4.34
N VAL A 131 -8.57 -6.36 -3.22
CA VAL A 131 -7.31 -7.10 -3.19
C VAL A 131 -7.38 -8.36 -4.05
N VAL A 132 -6.33 -8.64 -4.80
CA VAL A 132 -6.21 -9.87 -5.59
C VAL A 132 -4.97 -10.66 -5.17
N THR A 133 -4.90 -11.93 -5.58
CA THR A 133 -3.74 -12.77 -5.31
C THR A 133 -2.55 -12.35 -6.18
N VAL A 134 -1.39 -12.14 -5.55
CA VAL A 134 -0.13 -11.70 -6.20
C VAL A 134 0.79 -12.89 -6.46
N LEU A 135 0.90 -13.81 -5.50
CA LEU A 135 1.83 -14.93 -5.60
C LEU A 135 1.26 -16.04 -6.49
N LYS A 136 2.03 -16.52 -7.47
CA LYS A 136 1.69 -17.70 -8.29
C LYS A 136 1.74 -19.02 -7.54
N LYS A 137 2.46 -19.05 -6.41
CA LYS A 137 2.72 -20.25 -5.60
C LYS A 137 2.64 -19.89 -4.13
N ASP A 138 2.02 -20.76 -3.35
CA ASP A 138 2.04 -20.65 -1.90
C ASP A 138 3.47 -20.83 -1.38
N LYS A 139 3.90 -19.89 -0.52
CA LYS A 139 5.22 -19.88 0.13
C LYS A 139 5.11 -20.00 1.65
N GLY A 140 3.95 -20.39 2.19
CA GLY A 140 3.67 -20.47 3.62
C GLY A 140 3.40 -19.12 4.29
N ARG A 141 3.07 -18.11 3.48
CA ARG A 141 2.69 -16.74 3.86
C ARG A 141 1.46 -16.31 3.05
N PRO A 142 0.67 -15.32 3.51
CA PRO A 142 -0.47 -14.83 2.75
C PRO A 142 -0.08 -14.47 1.31
N MET A 143 -0.88 -14.93 0.35
CA MET A 143 -0.62 -14.75 -1.08
C MET A 143 -1.28 -13.47 -1.65
N ALA A 144 -2.04 -12.76 -0.82
CA ALA A 144 -2.79 -11.56 -1.15
C ALA A 144 -2.55 -10.51 -0.06
N MET A 145 -2.43 -9.25 -0.48
CA MET A 145 -2.16 -8.09 0.36
C MET A 145 -2.55 -6.82 -0.39
N LEU A 146 -2.71 -5.73 0.38
CA LEU A 146 -2.68 -4.39 -0.18
C LEU A 146 -1.24 -3.87 -0.04
N HIS A 147 -0.61 -3.53 -1.17
CA HIS A 147 0.61 -2.75 -1.18
C HIS A 147 0.26 -1.26 -1.23
N LEU A 148 0.61 -0.52 -0.18
CA LEU A 148 0.28 0.90 -0.05
C LEU A 148 1.53 1.78 -0.10
N GLU A 149 1.62 2.67 -1.10
CA GLU A 149 2.71 3.66 -1.22
C GLU A 149 2.19 5.09 -1.09
N LEU A 150 3.11 6.03 -0.81
CA LEU A 150 2.83 7.46 -0.84
C LEU A 150 3.90 8.18 -1.65
N HIS A 151 3.45 8.95 -2.63
CA HIS A 151 4.31 9.80 -3.46
C HIS A 151 3.93 11.28 -3.33
N ALA A 152 4.86 12.14 -3.73
CA ALA A 152 4.61 13.57 -3.89
C ALA A 152 3.49 13.83 -4.90
N ARG A 153 2.78 14.95 -4.73
CA ARG A 153 1.76 15.44 -5.67
C ARG A 153 2.28 15.46 -7.10
N GLY A 154 1.39 15.15 -8.06
CA GLY A 154 1.74 15.10 -9.48
C GLY A 154 2.38 13.77 -9.93
N ALA A 155 2.70 12.84 -9.03
CA ALA A 155 3.15 11.50 -9.43
C ALA A 155 2.08 10.77 -10.26
N ARG A 156 2.52 10.02 -11.27
CA ARG A 156 1.65 9.23 -12.19
C ARG A 156 2.15 7.80 -12.35
N ASP A 157 3.17 7.43 -11.60
CA ASP A 157 3.85 6.15 -11.58
C ASP A 157 4.21 5.77 -10.13
N ALA A 158 4.59 4.51 -9.94
CA ALA A 158 5.08 3.94 -8.68
C ALA A 158 6.46 3.28 -8.96
N PRO A 159 7.54 4.08 -9.06
CA PRO A 159 8.86 3.56 -9.41
C PRO A 159 9.49 2.73 -8.29
N GLU A 160 10.17 1.64 -8.67
CA GLU A 160 10.96 0.80 -7.76
C GLU A 160 12.06 1.63 -7.05
N TRP A 161 12.36 1.26 -5.80
CA TRP A 161 13.48 1.74 -5.01
C TRP A 161 14.57 0.66 -4.98
N PRO A 162 15.45 0.61 -5.99
CA PRO A 162 16.32 -0.55 -6.20
C PRO A 162 17.39 -0.71 -5.11
N ARG A 163 17.86 0.39 -4.49
CA ARG A 163 18.94 0.40 -3.48
C ARG A 163 18.79 1.58 -2.54
N PRO A 164 19.33 1.55 -1.30
CA PRO A 164 19.12 2.60 -0.30
C PRO A 164 19.53 4.01 -0.78
N ASP A 165 20.57 4.13 -1.59
CA ASP A 165 21.06 5.38 -2.18
C ASP A 165 20.28 5.87 -3.43
N LYS A 166 19.29 5.10 -3.87
CA LYS A 166 18.49 5.32 -5.08
C LYS A 166 17.00 5.46 -4.78
N LYS A 167 16.66 6.05 -3.64
CA LYS A 167 15.27 6.35 -3.27
C LYS A 167 14.62 7.23 -4.35
N PRO A 168 13.45 6.86 -4.90
CA PRO A 168 12.73 7.72 -5.83
C PRO A 168 12.40 9.08 -5.19
N ALA A 169 12.62 10.16 -5.93
CA ALA A 169 12.47 11.52 -5.39
C ALA A 169 11.04 11.85 -4.93
N THR A 170 10.04 11.20 -5.56
CA THR A 170 8.62 11.35 -5.22
C THR A 170 8.25 10.54 -3.98
N LEU A 171 8.94 9.45 -3.67
CA LEU A 171 8.53 8.51 -2.62
C LEU A 171 8.63 9.11 -1.21
N ARG A 172 7.61 8.87 -0.40
CA ARG A 172 7.44 9.33 0.98
C ARG A 172 7.12 8.13 1.87
N ASP A 173 7.32 8.29 3.17
CA ASP A 173 6.99 7.24 4.15
C ASP A 173 5.50 7.33 4.54
N PRO A 174 4.66 6.34 4.22
CA PRO A 174 3.25 6.33 4.61
C PRO A 174 3.03 5.92 6.08
N THR A 175 4.05 5.37 6.76
CA THR A 175 3.94 4.82 8.12
C THR A 175 3.34 5.79 9.14
N PRO A 176 3.73 7.08 9.19
CA PRO A 176 3.16 8.03 10.16
C PRO A 176 1.66 8.25 10.02
N PHE A 177 1.11 8.09 8.82
CA PHE A 177 -0.33 8.23 8.57
C PHE A 177 -1.10 7.00 9.03
N LEU A 178 -0.63 5.80 8.69
CA LEU A 178 -1.28 4.56 9.13
C LEU A 178 -1.24 4.38 10.65
N LYS A 179 -0.18 4.86 11.33
CA LYS A 179 -0.11 4.84 12.79
C LYS A 179 -1.21 5.66 13.47
N GLN A 180 -1.81 6.64 12.80
CA GLN A 180 -2.91 7.44 13.37
C GLN A 180 -4.24 6.70 13.41
N VAL A 181 -4.37 5.65 12.60
CA VAL A 181 -5.57 4.80 12.49
C VAL A 181 -5.34 3.37 12.97
N ALA A 182 -4.14 3.08 13.48
CA ALA A 182 -3.81 1.82 14.11
C ALA A 182 -4.34 1.80 15.54
N GLU A 183 -4.71 0.61 16.01
CA GLU A 183 -5.27 0.38 17.35
C GLU A 183 -4.30 -0.37 18.27
#